data_AF-W2RK97-F1
#
_entry.id   AF-W2RK97-F1
#
_cell.length_a   1.000
_cell.length_b   1.000
_cell.length_c   1.000
_cell.angle_alpha   90.00
_cell.angle_beta   90.00
_cell.angle_gamma   90.00
#
_symmetry.space_group_name_H-M   'P 1'
#
loop_
_entity.id
_entity.type
_entity.pdbx_description
1 polymer ?
#
loop_
_entity_poly.entity_id
_entity_poly.type
_entity_poly.pdbx_seq_one_letter_code
_entity_poly.pdbx_strand_id
1 'polypeptide(L)'
;MANQRNSASPSPPPQPPVAAAPGPRAAALQKVFAGALSSSLKADSYANFSSCFPTPAKYCPTALEGVWKQLNTRLEEECMRDFEKILEERSVVEGLNQWDTLIDDARRRKNRAVEGEQPSRPLHTLSADELYRAHTTPFLQQTATELESKLQATQQNNVQMMENIAAQRVEMEQLISGLESVVRDIEGSVEAMSGAEESSTEGLKKDVWELEQEVAATR
;
A
#
# COMPACT_ATOMS: atom_id res chain seq x y z
N MET A 1 -1.18 -26.53 7.30
CA MET A 1 -0.38 -26.49 6.05
C MET A 1 0.15 -25.08 5.88
N ALA A 2 1.47 -24.99 5.69
CA ALA A 2 2.24 -23.76 5.66
C ALA A 2 2.20 -23.08 4.28
N ASN A 3 2.05 -21.75 4.24
CA ASN A 3 2.84 -20.87 3.36
C ASN A 3 2.55 -19.39 3.68
N GLN A 4 3.33 -18.79 4.58
CA GLN A 4 3.51 -17.34 4.64
C GLN A 4 4.97 -17.04 4.29
N ARG A 5 5.19 -16.76 3.01
CA ARG A 5 6.42 -16.17 2.50
C ARG A 5 6.04 -15.05 1.55
N ASN A 6 6.16 -13.81 2.00
CA ASN A 6 7.17 -12.89 1.51
C ASN A 6 6.97 -11.53 2.17
N SER A 7 7.91 -11.18 3.05
CA SER A 7 8.21 -9.79 3.39
C SER A 7 8.61 -9.06 2.11
N ALA A 8 7.72 -8.23 1.57
CA ALA A 8 8.10 -7.22 0.60
C ALA A 8 8.23 -5.90 1.38
N SER A 9 9.48 -5.43 1.48
CA SER A 9 9.82 -4.06 1.85
C SER A 9 8.88 -3.06 1.15
N PRO A 10 8.33 -2.04 1.83
CA PRO A 10 7.59 -1.00 1.15
C PRO A 10 8.64 -0.11 0.47
N SER A 11 9.07 -0.50 -0.73
CA SER A 11 9.71 0.44 -1.63
C SER A 11 8.75 1.63 -1.80
N PRO A 12 9.26 2.88 -1.81
CA PRO A 12 8.41 4.04 -2.01
C PRO A 12 7.57 3.86 -3.27
N PRO A 13 6.30 4.31 -3.27
CA PRO A 13 5.46 4.22 -4.46
C PRO A 13 6.22 4.83 -5.64
N PRO A 14 6.29 4.14 -6.79
CA PRO A 14 6.99 4.65 -7.96
C PRO A 14 6.44 6.05 -8.27
N GLN A 15 7.34 7.00 -8.49
CA GLN A 15 6.95 8.35 -8.85
C GLN A 15 6.00 8.26 -10.06
N PRO A 16 4.90 9.03 -10.07
CA PRO A 16 3.93 8.98 -11.17
C PRO A 16 4.67 9.17 -12.50
N PRO A 17 4.31 8.42 -13.56
CA PRO A 17 5.01 8.51 -14.84
C PRO A 17 5.03 9.96 -15.30
N VAL A 18 6.22 10.54 -15.39
CA VAL A 18 6.38 11.88 -15.92
C VAL A 18 6.04 11.79 -17.40
N ALA A 19 5.17 12.69 -17.86
CA ALA A 19 4.78 12.70 -19.27
C ALA A 19 6.03 12.85 -20.14
N ALA A 20 6.22 11.93 -21.09
CA ALA A 20 7.28 12.02 -22.09
C ALA A 20 7.09 13.21 -23.05
N ALA A 21 5.91 13.83 -23.03
CA ALA A 21 5.61 15.02 -23.82
C ALA A 21 6.38 16.24 -23.28
N PRO A 22 6.94 17.09 -24.15
CA PRO A 22 7.62 18.31 -23.74
C PRO A 22 6.68 19.25 -22.95
N GLY A 23 7.03 19.52 -21.69
CA GLY A 23 6.40 20.57 -20.90
C GLY A 23 6.81 21.98 -21.36
N PRO A 24 6.30 23.04 -20.71
CA PRO A 24 6.51 24.42 -21.15
C PRO A 24 8.00 24.79 -21.20
N ARG A 25 8.79 24.32 -20.23
CA ARG A 25 10.23 24.59 -20.17
C ARG A 25 11.03 23.76 -21.17
N ALA A 26 10.68 22.48 -21.36
CA ALA A 26 11.30 21.63 -22.37
C ALA A 26 11.04 22.18 -23.79
N ALA A 27 9.82 22.62 -24.07
CA ALA A 27 9.46 23.27 -25.33
C ALA A 27 10.22 24.61 -25.52
N ALA A 28 10.39 25.40 -24.44
CA ALA A 28 11.18 26.62 -24.50
C ALA A 28 12.65 26.34 -24.81
N LEU A 29 13.25 25.29 -24.23
CA LEU A 29 14.63 24.88 -24.52
C LEU A 29 14.79 24.50 -26.00
N GLN A 30 13.91 23.66 -26.52
CA GLN A 30 13.92 23.26 -27.94
C GLN A 30 13.77 24.47 -28.87
N LYS A 31 12.87 25.40 -28.54
CA LYS A 31 12.69 26.64 -29.30
C LYS A 31 13.93 27.53 -29.30
N VAL A 32 14.59 27.69 -28.15
CA VAL A 32 15.82 28.49 -28.05
C VAL A 32 16.94 27.85 -28.86
N PHE A 33 17.10 26.53 -28.80
CA PHE A 33 18.09 25.81 -29.59
C PHE A 33 17.86 25.98 -31.10
N ALA A 34 16.64 25.74 -31.59
CA ALA A 34 16.30 25.93 -33.00
C ALA A 34 16.51 27.39 -33.46
N GLY A 35 16.16 28.35 -32.59
CA GLY A 35 16.41 29.77 -32.83
C GLY A 35 17.90 30.10 -32.95
N ALA A 36 18.73 29.58 -32.05
CA ALA A 36 20.18 29.81 -32.05
C ALA A 36 20.87 29.15 -33.25
N LEU A 37 20.47 27.91 -33.61
CA LEU A 37 20.99 27.20 -34.77
C LEU A 37 20.65 27.93 -36.07
N SER A 38 19.38 28.31 -36.26
CA SER A 38 18.96 29.07 -37.44
C SER A 38 19.63 30.44 -37.53
N SER A 39 19.86 31.12 -36.40
CA SER A 39 20.62 32.37 -36.38
C SER A 39 22.08 32.18 -36.78
N SER A 40 22.70 31.07 -36.35
CA SER A 40 24.10 30.75 -36.67
C SER A 40 24.25 30.42 -38.16
N LEU A 41 23.34 29.63 -38.72
CA LEU A 41 23.31 29.30 -40.15
C LEU A 41 23.05 30.54 -41.03
N LYS A 42 22.23 31.48 -40.57
CA LYS A 42 22.00 32.75 -41.28
C LYS A 42 23.22 33.68 -41.29
N ALA A 43 24.06 33.62 -40.25
CA ALA A 43 25.29 34.40 -40.20
C ALA A 43 26.29 33.93 -41.27
N ASP A 44 26.30 32.64 -41.58
CA ASP A 44 27.03 32.07 -42.72
C ASP A 44 26.27 32.25 -44.05
N SER A 45 26.11 33.52 -44.45
CA SER A 45 25.53 33.84 -45.75
C SER A 45 26.47 33.46 -46.89
N TYR A 46 25.91 33.09 -48.04
CA TYR A 46 26.72 32.80 -49.23
C TYR A 46 27.63 33.97 -49.64
N ALA A 47 27.24 35.21 -49.37
CA ALA A 47 28.08 36.39 -49.62
C ALA A 47 29.33 36.39 -48.74
N ASN A 48 29.20 36.07 -47.46
CA ASN A 48 30.33 35.93 -46.53
C ASN A 48 31.22 34.75 -46.95
N PHE A 49 30.61 33.59 -47.25
CA PHE A 49 31.32 32.39 -47.66
C PHE A 49 32.12 32.58 -48.96
N SER A 50 31.49 33.10 -50.01
CA SER A 50 32.14 33.33 -51.31
C SER A 50 33.24 34.38 -51.28
N SER A 51 33.16 35.37 -50.36
CA SER A 51 34.22 36.36 -50.17
C SER A 51 35.55 35.75 -49.71
N CYS A 52 35.49 34.65 -48.95
CA CYS A 52 36.67 33.88 -48.50
C CYS A 52 37.28 33.02 -49.62
N PHE A 53 36.51 32.75 -50.69
CA PHE A 53 36.92 31.90 -51.82
C PHE A 53 36.75 32.63 -53.16
N PRO A 54 37.48 33.74 -53.39
CA PRO A 54 37.27 34.62 -54.55
C PRO A 54 37.56 33.93 -55.89
N THR A 55 38.54 33.02 -55.94
CA THR A 55 38.89 32.29 -57.16
C THR A 55 37.79 31.29 -57.56
N PRO A 56 37.35 30.35 -56.68
CA PRO A 56 36.18 29.51 -56.98
C PRO A 56 34.90 30.30 -57.27
N ALA A 57 34.64 31.40 -56.55
CA ALA A 57 33.45 32.22 -56.76
C ALA A 57 33.38 32.80 -58.19
N LYS A 58 34.53 33.07 -58.82
CA LYS A 58 34.61 33.59 -60.18
C LYS A 58 34.51 32.52 -61.26
N TYR A 59 35.13 31.36 -61.07
CA TYR A 59 35.28 30.35 -62.11
C TYR A 59 34.29 29.19 -62.00
N CYS A 60 33.74 28.93 -60.81
CA CYS A 60 32.78 27.84 -60.56
C CYS A 60 31.71 28.20 -59.51
N PRO A 61 30.93 29.29 -59.70
CA PRO A 61 29.97 29.78 -58.71
C PRO A 61 28.89 28.75 -58.35
N THR A 62 28.38 27.99 -59.33
CA THR A 62 27.35 26.98 -59.09
C THR A 62 27.85 25.82 -58.23
N ALA A 63 29.11 25.41 -58.41
CA ALA A 63 29.71 24.36 -57.59
C ALA A 63 29.95 24.85 -56.16
N LEU A 64 30.42 26.09 -56.00
CA LEU A 64 30.64 26.70 -54.69
C LEU A 64 29.32 26.88 -53.91
N GLU A 65 28.26 27.33 -54.57
CA GLU A 65 26.93 27.45 -53.98
C GLU A 65 26.38 26.07 -53.57
N GLY A 66 26.62 25.04 -54.37
CA GLY A 66 26.29 23.66 -54.03
C GLY A 66 26.98 23.17 -52.75
N VAL A 67 28.29 23.44 -52.63
CA VAL A 67 29.07 23.08 -51.42
C VAL A 67 28.57 23.82 -50.19
N TRP A 68 28.31 25.13 -50.29
CA TRP A 68 27.79 25.92 -49.18
C TRP A 68 26.41 25.43 -48.72
N LYS A 69 25.49 25.16 -49.66
CA LYS A 69 24.17 24.58 -49.33
C LYS A 69 24.32 23.22 -48.64
N GLN A 70 25.16 22.34 -49.19
CA GLN A 70 25.39 21.03 -48.61
C GLN A 70 26.00 21.12 -47.20
N LEU A 71 26.95 22.04 -46.97
CA LEU A 71 27.55 22.27 -45.66
C LEU A 71 26.50 22.71 -44.65
N ASN A 72 25.70 23.73 -44.98
CA ASN A 72 24.67 24.25 -44.08
C ASN A 72 23.59 23.20 -43.78
N THR A 73 23.12 22.45 -44.78
CA THR A 73 22.16 21.37 -44.56
C THR A 73 22.74 20.27 -43.67
N ARG A 74 23.99 19.84 -43.91
CA ARG A 74 24.62 18.82 -43.07
C ARG A 74 24.82 19.31 -41.65
N LEU A 75 25.34 20.51 -41.46
CA LEU A 75 25.53 21.09 -40.14
C LEU A 75 24.20 21.18 -39.37
N GLU A 76 23.12 21.60 -40.02
CA GLU A 76 21.79 21.65 -39.42
C GLU A 76 21.31 20.25 -38.99
N GLU A 77 21.37 19.27 -39.88
CA GLU A 77 20.98 17.88 -39.62
C GLU A 77 21.77 17.26 -38.47
N GLU A 78 23.10 17.45 -38.46
CA GLU A 78 23.98 16.88 -37.43
C GLU A 78 23.76 17.55 -36.08
N CYS A 79 23.65 18.87 -36.03
CA CYS A 79 23.35 19.59 -34.79
C CYS A 79 21.99 19.20 -34.21
N MET A 80 20.95 19.06 -35.05
CA MET A 80 19.62 18.64 -34.58
C MET A 80 19.64 17.20 -34.06
N ARG A 81 20.31 16.28 -34.78
CA ARG A 81 20.46 14.88 -34.37
C ARG A 81 21.19 14.75 -33.04
N ASP A 82 22.32 15.44 -32.90
CA ASP A 82 23.14 15.37 -31.69
C ASP A 82 22.43 16.01 -30.49
N PHE A 83 21.66 17.09 -30.73
CA PHE A 83 20.82 17.69 -29.70
C PHE A 83 19.73 16.73 -29.21
N GLU A 84 19.00 16.06 -30.12
CA GLU A 84 17.98 15.08 -29.73
C GLU A 84 18.61 13.93 -28.93
N LYS A 85 19.76 13.42 -29.40
CA LYS A 85 20.52 12.40 -28.67
C LYS A 85 20.90 12.85 -27.26
N ILE A 86 21.33 14.09 -27.07
CA ILE A 86 21.64 14.64 -25.74
C ILE A 86 20.37 14.73 -24.87
N LEU A 87 19.23 15.15 -25.45
CA LEU A 87 17.96 15.21 -24.73
C LEU A 87 17.54 13.83 -24.21
N GLU A 88 17.68 12.80 -25.04
CA GLU A 88 17.39 11.40 -24.69
C GLU A 88 18.37 10.85 -23.65
N GLU A 89 19.69 10.95 -23.89
CA GLU A 89 20.72 10.38 -23.00
C GLU A 89 20.70 10.96 -21.58
N ARG A 90 20.27 12.22 -21.44
CA ARG A 90 20.23 12.92 -20.16
C ARG A 90 18.81 13.02 -19.58
N SER A 91 17.81 12.40 -20.22
CA SER A 91 16.40 12.49 -19.83
C SER A 91 15.95 13.93 -19.55
N VAL A 92 16.39 14.88 -20.39
CA VAL A 92 16.23 16.32 -20.11
C VAL A 92 14.76 16.72 -20.03
N VAL A 93 13.94 16.20 -20.95
CA VAL A 93 12.51 16.48 -21.00
C VAL A 93 11.84 16.04 -19.69
N GLU A 94 12.17 14.84 -19.21
CA GLU A 94 11.66 14.31 -17.96
C GLU A 94 12.09 15.20 -16.78
N GLY A 95 13.38 15.53 -16.67
CA GLY A 95 13.90 16.36 -15.60
C GLY A 95 13.30 17.77 -15.57
N LEU A 96 13.09 18.40 -16.72
CA LEU A 96 12.45 19.72 -16.80
C LEU A 96 10.96 19.65 -16.43
N ASN A 97 10.26 18.58 -16.82
CA ASN A 97 8.86 18.37 -16.47
C ASN A 97 8.69 18.11 -14.96
N GLN A 98 9.57 17.31 -14.36
CA GLN A 98 9.62 17.13 -12.90
C GLN A 98 9.87 18.47 -12.20
N TRP A 99 10.76 19.28 -12.75
CA TRP A 99 11.07 20.58 -12.16
C TRP A 99 9.89 21.56 -12.21
N ASP A 100 9.15 21.60 -13.32
CA ASP A 100 7.93 22.41 -13.42
C ASP A 100 6.86 21.93 -12.42
N THR A 101 6.74 20.61 -12.22
CA THR A 101 5.85 20.03 -11.19
C THR A 101 6.24 20.48 -9.77
N LEU A 102 7.53 20.43 -9.44
CA LEU A 102 8.04 20.88 -8.14
C LEU A 102 7.81 22.38 -7.90
N ILE A 103 7.95 23.20 -8.95
CA ILE A 103 7.67 24.64 -8.87
C ILE A 103 6.19 24.90 -8.61
N ASP A 104 5.31 24.18 -9.28
CA ASP A 104 3.87 24.31 -9.10
C ASP A 104 3.43 23.88 -7.69
N ASP A 105 4.00 22.79 -7.18
CA ASP A 105 3.76 22.37 -5.79
C ASP A 105 4.29 23.38 -4.78
N ALA A 106 5.47 23.97 -5.01
CA ALA A 106 6.00 25.03 -4.17
C ALA A 106 5.10 26.28 -4.19
N ARG A 107 4.57 26.67 -5.36
CA ARG A 107 3.59 27.77 -5.49
C ARG A 107 2.30 27.46 -4.75
N ARG A 108 1.77 26.23 -4.85
CA ARG A 108 0.58 25.80 -4.11
C ARG A 108 0.79 25.86 -2.61
N ARG A 109 1.94 25.43 -2.10
CA ARG A 109 2.30 25.53 -0.67
C ARG A 109 2.37 26.98 -0.21
N LYS A 110 3.05 27.84 -0.98
CA LYS A 110 3.11 29.28 -0.70
C LYS A 110 1.72 29.92 -0.64
N ASN A 111 0.83 29.57 -1.56
CA ASN A 111 -0.52 30.13 -1.59
C ASN A 111 -1.43 29.62 -0.46
N ARG A 112 -1.08 28.48 0.16
CA ARG A 112 -1.81 27.90 1.30
C ARG A 112 -1.23 28.34 2.66
N ALA A 113 -0.04 28.95 2.67
CA ALA A 113 0.63 29.36 3.90
C ALA A 113 -0.16 30.48 4.60
N VAL A 114 -0.25 30.38 5.92
CA VAL A 114 -0.91 31.39 6.76
C VAL A 114 0.08 32.50 7.12
N GLU A 115 -0.39 33.74 7.29
CA GLU A 115 0.47 34.85 7.72
C GLU A 115 1.18 34.51 9.06
N GLY A 116 2.51 34.55 9.05
CA GLY A 116 3.37 34.21 10.20
C GLY A 116 4.03 32.83 10.13
N GLU A 117 3.67 31.99 9.16
CA GLU A 117 4.33 30.69 8.95
C GLU A 117 5.75 30.89 8.38
N GLN A 118 6.75 30.40 9.11
CA GLN A 118 8.15 30.50 8.68
C GLN A 118 8.40 29.57 7.48
N PRO A 119 9.14 30.04 6.46
CA PRO A 119 9.44 29.21 5.31
C PRO A 119 10.25 27.98 5.72
N SER A 120 9.94 26.85 5.09
CA SER A 120 10.67 25.60 5.27
C SER A 120 12.17 25.79 5.00
N ARG A 121 12.99 25.24 5.90
CA ARG A 121 14.44 25.27 5.79
C ARG A 121 14.88 24.48 4.54
N PRO A 122 15.82 25.01 3.72
CA PRO A 122 16.25 24.32 2.52
C PRO A 122 16.94 22.99 2.86
N LEU A 123 16.67 21.95 2.07
CA LEU A 123 17.21 20.59 2.30
C LEU A 123 18.74 20.55 2.38
N HIS A 124 19.44 21.35 1.57
CA HIS A 124 20.91 21.39 1.55
C HIS A 124 21.53 21.96 2.83
N THR A 125 20.73 22.57 3.70
CA THR A 125 21.20 23.10 4.98
C THR A 125 20.99 22.10 6.13
N LEU A 126 20.29 21.00 5.89
CA LEU A 126 20.07 19.93 6.87
C LEU A 126 21.28 19.01 6.94
N SER A 127 21.58 18.52 8.14
CA SER A 127 22.59 17.49 8.37
C SER A 127 22.14 16.12 7.83
N ALA A 128 23.09 15.21 7.66
CA ALA A 128 22.80 13.86 7.19
C ALA A 128 21.84 13.10 8.12
N ASP A 129 21.99 13.25 9.45
CA ASP A 129 21.12 12.62 10.43
C ASP A 129 19.69 13.21 10.39
N GLU A 130 19.55 14.53 10.24
CA GLU A 130 18.25 15.17 10.07
C GLU A 130 17.53 14.67 8.80
N LEU A 131 18.25 14.55 7.69
CA LEU A 131 17.69 14.02 6.42
C LEU A 131 17.27 12.55 6.57
N TYR A 132 18.11 11.73 7.20
CA TYR A 132 17.82 10.33 7.45
C TYR A 132 16.57 10.16 8.31
N ARG A 133 16.47 10.92 9.42
CA ARG A 133 15.30 10.90 10.30
C ARG A 133 14.06 11.42 9.59
N ALA A 134 14.15 12.52 8.86
CA ALA A 134 13.03 13.08 8.12
C ALA A 134 12.46 12.09 7.09
N HIS A 135 13.34 11.33 6.42
CA HIS A 135 12.92 10.31 5.48
C HIS A 135 12.33 9.05 6.15
N THR A 136 12.88 8.61 7.28
CA THR A 136 12.46 7.36 7.94
C THR A 136 11.24 7.52 8.83
N THR A 137 11.05 8.69 9.45
CA THR A 137 9.93 9.01 10.35
C THR A 137 8.55 8.67 9.76
N PRO A 138 8.17 9.06 8.53
CA PRO A 138 6.84 8.74 8.00
C PRO A 138 6.58 7.23 7.88
N PHE A 139 7.58 6.44 7.51
CA PHE A 139 7.45 4.98 7.43
C PHE A 139 7.32 4.35 8.82
N LEU A 140 8.10 4.84 9.79
CA LEU A 140 8.00 4.40 11.18
C LEU A 140 6.65 4.77 11.79
N GLN A 141 6.11 5.95 11.48
CA GLN A 141 4.77 6.36 11.91
C GLN A 141 3.69 5.47 11.28
N GLN A 142 3.77 5.21 9.98
CA GLN A 142 2.82 4.32 9.30
C GLN A 142 2.82 2.91 9.93
N THR A 143 4.00 2.32 10.12
CA THR A 143 4.13 1.00 10.74
C THR A 143 3.68 0.97 12.19
N ALA A 144 3.93 2.03 12.96
CA ALA A 144 3.43 2.17 14.33
C ALA A 144 1.89 2.19 14.36
N THR A 145 1.25 2.99 13.50
CA THR A 145 -0.23 3.04 13.42
C THR A 145 -0.83 1.71 12.98
N GLU A 146 -0.18 1.00 12.05
CA GLU A 146 -0.62 -0.33 11.63
C GLU A 146 -0.52 -1.34 12.78
N LEU A 147 0.60 -1.34 13.52
CA LEU A 147 0.81 -2.23 14.67
C LEU A 147 -0.21 -1.95 15.78
N GLU A 148 -0.47 -0.68 16.07
CA GLU A 148 -1.43 -0.25 17.08
C GLU A 148 -2.85 -0.73 16.73
N SER A 149 -3.25 -0.60 15.46
CA SER A 149 -4.56 -1.11 15.00
C SER A 149 -4.69 -2.64 15.14
N LYS A 150 -3.63 -3.39 14.82
CA LYS A 150 -3.60 -4.86 14.99
C LYS A 150 -3.66 -5.26 16.45
N LEU A 151 -2.93 -4.54 17.30
CA LEU A 151 -2.92 -4.77 18.75
C LEU A 151 -4.31 -4.52 19.33
N GLN A 152 -4.95 -3.41 18.96
CA GLN A 152 -6.30 -3.08 19.39
C GLN A 152 -7.32 -4.15 18.94
N ALA A 153 -7.26 -4.58 17.68
CA ALA A 153 -8.12 -5.66 17.17
C ALA A 153 -7.92 -6.98 17.94
N THR A 154 -6.66 -7.33 18.24
CA THR A 154 -6.34 -8.54 19.00
C THR A 154 -6.84 -8.45 20.44
N GLN A 155 -6.69 -7.30 21.09
CA GLN A 155 -7.22 -7.08 22.44
C GLN A 155 -8.74 -7.18 22.48
N GLN A 156 -9.45 -6.61 21.51
CA GLN A 156 -10.90 -6.73 21.40
C GLN A 156 -11.35 -8.19 21.22
N ASN A 157 -10.67 -8.95 20.34
CA ASN A 157 -10.94 -10.37 20.15
C ASN A 157 -10.70 -11.18 21.43
N ASN A 158 -9.63 -10.88 22.18
CA ASN A 158 -9.35 -11.56 23.44
C ASN A 158 -10.41 -11.28 24.51
N VAL A 159 -10.89 -10.04 24.61
CA VAL A 159 -11.99 -9.68 25.53
C VAL A 159 -13.25 -10.45 25.17
N GLN A 160 -13.65 -10.45 23.89
CA GLN A 160 -14.82 -11.19 23.42
C GLN A 160 -14.68 -12.71 23.67
N MET A 161 -13.49 -13.26 23.45
CA MET A 161 -13.22 -14.68 23.69
C MET A 161 -13.30 -15.03 25.18
N MET A 162 -12.81 -14.16 26.08
CA MET A 162 -12.94 -14.35 27.52
C MET A 162 -14.40 -14.28 27.98
N GLU A 163 -15.18 -13.34 27.43
CA GLU A 163 -16.63 -13.24 27.70
C GLU A 163 -17.37 -14.51 27.26
N ASN A 164 -17.08 -15.02 26.07
CA ASN A 164 -17.65 -16.26 25.57
C ASN A 164 -17.28 -17.47 26.46
N ILE A 165 -16.01 -17.58 26.88
CA ILE A 165 -15.57 -18.65 27.79
C ILE A 165 -16.30 -18.55 29.13
N ALA A 166 -16.48 -17.34 29.67
CA ALA A 166 -17.19 -17.15 30.93
C ALA A 166 -18.67 -17.57 30.81
N ALA A 167 -19.34 -17.17 29.72
CA ALA A 167 -20.72 -17.58 29.44
C ALA A 167 -20.86 -19.10 29.29
N GLN A 168 -19.96 -19.73 28.52
CA GLN A 168 -19.94 -21.19 28.34
C GLN A 168 -19.68 -21.93 29.66
N ARG A 169 -18.85 -21.39 30.56
CA ARG A 169 -18.63 -21.99 31.88
C ARG A 169 -19.89 -21.98 32.74
N VAL A 170 -20.63 -20.87 32.73
CA VAL A 170 -21.92 -20.78 33.44
C VAL A 170 -22.94 -21.75 32.83
N GLU A 171 -23.01 -21.84 31.50
CA GLU A 171 -23.90 -22.80 30.81
C GLU A 171 -23.55 -24.26 31.16
N MET A 172 -22.27 -24.61 31.17
CA MET A 172 -21.83 -25.95 31.58
C MET A 172 -22.24 -26.28 33.03
N GLU A 173 -22.10 -25.33 33.95
CA GLU A 173 -22.49 -25.52 35.35
C GLU A 173 -24.01 -25.70 35.51
N GLN A 174 -24.81 -24.98 34.69
CA GLN A 174 -26.26 -25.18 34.61
C GLN A 174 -26.63 -26.54 34.04
N LEU A 175 -25.95 -27.00 32.99
CA LEU A 175 -26.19 -28.32 32.40
C LEU A 175 -25.81 -29.45 33.36
N ILE A 176 -24.69 -29.31 34.08
CA ILE A 176 -24.25 -30.29 35.09
C ILE A 176 -25.26 -30.38 36.24
N SER A 177 -25.66 -29.24 36.81
CA SER A 177 -26.65 -29.23 37.91
C SER A 177 -28.03 -29.76 37.46
N GLY A 178 -28.43 -29.47 36.22
CA GLY A 178 -29.62 -30.07 35.61
C GLY A 178 -29.52 -31.60 35.48
N LEU A 179 -28.37 -32.11 35.02
CA LEU A 179 -28.11 -33.55 34.92
C LEU A 179 -28.10 -34.23 36.29
N GLU A 180 -27.47 -33.62 37.29
CA GLU A 180 -27.48 -34.11 38.67
C GLU A 180 -28.89 -34.18 39.24
N SER A 181 -29.77 -33.23 38.91
CA SER A 181 -31.18 -33.29 39.28
C SER A 181 -31.90 -34.47 38.63
N VAL A 182 -31.72 -34.66 37.32
CA VAL A 182 -32.34 -35.78 36.59
C VAL A 182 -31.85 -37.14 37.11
N VAL A 183 -30.55 -37.26 37.41
CA VAL A 183 -29.99 -38.48 38.03
C VAL A 183 -30.63 -38.74 39.38
N ARG A 184 -30.76 -37.72 40.23
CA ARG A 184 -31.43 -37.83 41.54
C ARG A 184 -32.91 -38.22 41.41
N ASP A 185 -33.60 -37.69 40.40
CA ASP A 185 -35.00 -38.04 40.14
C ASP A 185 -35.15 -39.51 39.69
N ILE A 186 -34.20 -40.02 38.89
CA ILE A 186 -34.14 -41.43 38.49
C ILE A 186 -33.80 -42.32 39.69
N GLU A 187 -32.80 -41.96 40.50
CA GLU A 187 -32.44 -42.68 41.73
C GLU A 187 -33.64 -42.75 42.68
N GLY A 188 -34.33 -41.63 42.92
CA GLY A 188 -35.55 -41.61 43.74
C GLY A 188 -36.70 -42.43 43.13
N SER A 189 -36.83 -42.46 41.80
CA SER A 189 -37.81 -43.32 41.12
C SER A 189 -37.48 -44.81 41.28
N VAL A 190 -36.20 -45.19 41.20
CA VAL A 190 -35.72 -46.56 41.42
C VAL A 190 -35.93 -46.98 42.88
N GLU A 191 -35.61 -46.10 43.84
CA GLU A 191 -35.87 -46.33 45.26
C GLU A 191 -37.37 -46.55 45.51
N ALA A 192 -38.24 -45.70 44.96
CA ALA A 192 -39.69 -45.86 45.10
C ALA A 192 -40.21 -47.17 44.49
N MET A 193 -39.66 -47.61 43.36
CA MET A 193 -39.99 -48.90 42.77
C MET A 193 -39.52 -50.07 43.63
N SER A 194 -38.29 -50.02 44.15
CA SER A 194 -37.75 -51.07 45.03
C SER A 194 -38.50 -51.16 46.37
N GLY A 195 -38.87 -50.02 46.97
CA GLY A 195 -39.70 -49.97 48.17
C GLY A 195 -41.13 -50.42 47.93
N ALA A 196 -41.68 -50.20 46.73
CA ALA A 196 -42.98 -50.75 46.32
C ALA A 196 -42.90 -52.27 46.08
N GLU A 197 -41.80 -52.79 45.55
CA GLU A 197 -41.55 -54.24 45.45
C GLU A 197 -41.37 -54.89 46.83
N GLU A 198 -40.64 -54.25 47.76
CA GLU A 198 -40.53 -54.72 49.14
C GLU A 198 -41.90 -54.67 49.86
N SER A 199 -42.65 -53.57 49.73
CA SER A 199 -43.99 -53.46 50.30
C SER A 199 -45.00 -54.43 49.66
N SER A 200 -44.90 -54.67 48.35
CA SER A 200 -45.77 -55.63 47.66
C SER A 200 -45.40 -57.07 48.01
N THR A 201 -44.12 -57.39 48.14
CA THR A 201 -43.66 -58.71 48.61
C THR A 201 -43.95 -58.95 50.09
N GLU A 202 -43.89 -57.92 50.94
CA GLU A 202 -44.35 -57.98 52.33
C GLU A 202 -45.87 -58.11 52.44
N GLY A 203 -46.63 -57.39 51.60
CA GLY A 203 -48.08 -57.54 51.48
C GLY A 203 -48.46 -58.97 51.05
N LEU A 204 -47.82 -59.49 50.01
CA LEU A 204 -48.01 -60.88 49.58
C LEU A 204 -47.64 -61.90 50.67
N LYS A 205 -46.56 -61.68 51.43
CA LYS A 205 -46.21 -62.54 52.58
C LYS A 205 -47.28 -62.51 53.67
N LYS A 206 -47.86 -61.34 53.94
CA LYS A 206 -48.92 -61.18 54.93
C LYS A 206 -50.22 -61.85 54.47
N ASP A 207 -50.61 -61.66 53.21
CA ASP A 207 -51.80 -62.28 52.63
C ASP A 207 -51.67 -63.81 52.61
N VAL A 208 -50.48 -64.35 52.30
CA VAL A 208 -50.20 -65.79 52.40
C VAL A 208 -50.34 -66.29 53.83
N TRP A 209 -49.87 -65.53 54.82
CA TRP A 209 -49.99 -65.90 56.24
C TRP A 209 -51.43 -65.89 56.74
N GLU A 210 -52.25 -64.90 56.33
CA GLU A 210 -53.67 -64.86 56.65
C GLU A 210 -54.44 -66.02 55.98
N LEU A 211 -54.12 -66.35 54.74
CA LEU A 211 -54.67 -67.53 54.05
C LEU A 211 -54.32 -68.85 54.76
N GLU A 212 -53.08 -69.00 55.25
CA GLU A 212 -52.68 -70.16 56.06
C GLU A 212 -53.48 -70.25 57.36
N GLN A 213 -53.78 -69.12 58.02
CA GLN A 213 -54.62 -69.09 59.22
C GLN A 213 -56.08 -69.47 58.91
N GLU A 214 -56.66 -68.95 57.83
CA GLU A 214 -58.04 -69.28 57.44
C GLU A 214 -58.21 -70.75 57.05
N VAL A 215 -57.22 -71.33 56.36
CA VAL A 215 -57.19 -72.77 56.03
C VAL A 215 -57.02 -73.62 57.29
N ALA A 216 -56.24 -73.16 58.27
CA ALA A 216 -56.10 -73.85 59.55
C ALA A 216 -57.38 -73.79 60.41
N ALA A 217 -58.18 -72.73 60.29
CA ALA A 217 -59.44 -72.56 61.02
C ALA A 217 -60.63 -73.31 60.40
N THR A 218 -60.52 -73.77 59.15
CA THR A 218 -61.55 -74.52 58.42
C THR A 218 -61.36 -76.04 58.44
N ARG A 219 -60.49 -76.56 59.31
CA ARG A 219 -60.19 -77.98 59.47
C ARG A 219 -60.54 -78.49 60.86
#